data_AF-A0A7Y8HSD6-F1
#
_entry.id   AF-A0A7Y8HSD6-F1
#
_cell.length_a   1.000
_cell.length_b   1.000
_cell.length_c   1.000
_cell.angle_alpha   90.00
_cell.angle_beta   90.00
_cell.angle_gamma   90.00
#
_symmetry.space_group_name_H-M   'P 1'
#
loop_
_entity.id
_entity.type
_entity.pdbx_description
1 polymer ?
#
loop_
_entity_poly.entity_id
_entity_poly.type
_entity_poly.pdbx_seq_one_letter_code
_entity_poly.pdbx_strand_id
1 'polypeptide(L)'
;MRSAIWHILTLALLVGLFDLHQHVSNLLPANQAYAATSAAPQEPSAKAKRSHTSPVRMSPTGFGLTTIQNLRTASAPGWTRLVLDLDSKARPKRQPQLQAEGVTIEIPNTTLSQPVRAKLAAGKVPKHFIITQNSERSVEVSLPAGSFQSYKLLTLANPYRLVIDVIPTREPLTVPLVESAADRGIPLTTPPQPAQPRAKSIKTIVIDPGHGGKDPGARGQRGTEEKDITLKVALKLRNLLSKQPGIRVLMTREEDQFVELEDRAKFANGKEADLFVSIHVNSHPQRSVKGIEIYHFGEAKDQRALEVAARENGTPLNSTGVGWEYLVADLLTAKKIEESLELAWTAKEAIVSNLNGHYALVDHGVKTAHFYVLRFTSMPSILAEIAYISNSAEEDLLRTGLFTTHVAEGLMEGINTFLASSRFATR
;
A
#
# COMPACT_ATOMS: atom_id res chain seq x y z
N MET A 1 -33.38 -41.42 -48.08
CA MET A 1 -33.08 -40.82 -49.41
C MET A 1 -32.33 -39.52 -49.15
N ARG A 2 -31.12 -39.31 -49.73
CA ARG A 2 -30.80 -38.42 -50.89
C ARG A 2 -31.23 -36.95 -50.67
N SER A 3 -30.47 -35.89 -50.99
CA SER A 3 -29.09 -35.61 -51.49
C SER A 3 -28.86 -34.10 -51.21
N ALA A 4 -27.72 -33.50 -50.84
CA ALA A 4 -26.30 -33.61 -51.17
C ALA A 4 -25.83 -32.88 -52.48
N ILE A 5 -25.18 -31.71 -52.29
CA ILE A 5 -24.03 -31.09 -53.01
C ILE A 5 -24.28 -30.39 -54.39
N TRP A 6 -23.29 -29.58 -54.84
CA TRP A 6 -23.02 -28.91 -56.16
C TRP A 6 -23.50 -27.43 -56.28
N HIS A 7 -22.80 -26.46 -56.92
CA HIS A 7 -21.42 -26.26 -57.48
C HIS A 7 -21.14 -24.71 -57.53
N ILE A 8 -19.96 -24.04 -57.61
CA ILE A 8 -18.52 -24.28 -57.93
C ILE A 8 -18.07 -23.88 -59.38
N LEU A 9 -16.88 -23.26 -59.50
CA LEU A 9 -16.16 -22.61 -60.67
C LEU A 9 -16.71 -21.22 -61.11
N THR A 10 -15.99 -20.14 -61.49
CA THR A 10 -14.60 -19.74 -61.86
C THR A 10 -14.18 -19.75 -63.35
N LEU A 11 -13.83 -18.57 -63.91
CA LEU A 11 -12.82 -18.19 -64.94
C LEU A 11 -13.01 -16.67 -65.21
N ALA A 12 -12.07 -15.72 -65.35
CA ALA A 12 -10.64 -15.63 -65.75
C ALA A 12 -10.37 -15.36 -67.25
N LEU A 13 -9.53 -14.35 -67.56
CA LEU A 13 -8.55 -14.19 -68.69
C LEU A 13 -7.89 -12.76 -68.56
N LEU A 14 -6.56 -12.60 -68.46
CA LEU A 14 -5.52 -12.45 -69.53
C LEU A 14 -5.47 -11.06 -70.21
N VAL A 15 -4.35 -10.52 -70.73
CA VAL A 15 -2.89 -10.84 -70.80
C VAL A 15 -2.14 -9.46 -70.86
N GLY A 16 -0.83 -9.21 -70.73
CA GLY A 16 0.48 -9.88 -70.92
C GLY A 16 1.52 -8.77 -71.25
N LEU A 17 2.80 -8.96 -71.60
CA LEU A 17 3.74 -10.10 -71.60
C LEU A 17 5.17 -9.59 -71.99
N PHE A 18 6.24 -10.38 -71.78
CA PHE A 18 7.65 -10.22 -72.26
C PHE A 18 8.54 -9.09 -71.67
N ASP A 19 9.90 -9.14 -71.70
CA ASP A 19 10.87 -10.24 -71.39
C ASP A 19 12.36 -9.75 -71.30
N LEU A 20 13.27 -10.66 -70.91
CA LEU A 20 14.71 -10.81 -71.26
C LEU A 20 15.77 -9.67 -71.08
N HIS A 21 16.54 -9.77 -69.98
CA HIS A 21 18.01 -10.02 -69.89
C HIS A 21 19.12 -9.14 -70.58
N GLN A 22 20.33 -9.21 -69.99
CA GLN A 22 21.70 -8.83 -70.47
C GLN A 22 22.22 -7.36 -70.38
N HIS A 23 23.09 -7.13 -69.37
CA HIS A 23 24.44 -6.51 -69.36
C HIS A 23 24.85 -5.18 -70.10
N VAL A 24 26.01 -4.65 -69.64
CA VAL A 24 26.97 -3.70 -70.27
C VAL A 24 26.92 -2.19 -69.89
N SER A 25 27.82 -1.84 -68.94
CA SER A 25 28.69 -0.63 -68.86
C SER A 25 28.18 0.82 -68.70
N ASN A 26 28.55 1.41 -67.54
CA ASN A 26 29.31 2.66 -67.31
C ASN A 26 29.02 3.96 -68.10
N LEU A 27 28.90 5.08 -67.34
CA LEU A 27 29.63 6.35 -67.59
C LEU A 27 29.67 7.27 -66.33
N LEU A 28 30.77 7.18 -65.55
CA LEU A 28 31.63 8.24 -64.95
C LEU A 28 31.06 9.55 -64.29
N PRO A 29 31.84 10.29 -63.44
CA PRO A 29 32.82 9.86 -62.41
C PRO A 29 32.90 10.77 -61.13
N ALA A 30 33.80 10.40 -60.18
CA ALA A 30 34.53 11.26 -59.21
C ALA A 30 33.71 11.94 -58.07
N ASN A 31 34.24 12.18 -56.85
CA ASN A 31 35.53 11.89 -56.17
C ASN A 31 35.24 11.94 -54.63
N GLN A 32 36.04 11.45 -53.66
CA GLN A 32 37.40 10.88 -53.64
C GLN A 32 37.59 10.04 -52.35
N ALA A 33 38.34 8.92 -52.36
CA ALA A 33 38.80 8.22 -51.16
C ALA A 33 40.04 7.33 -51.41
N TYR A 34 41.00 7.34 -50.47
CA TYR A 34 42.26 6.56 -50.39
C TYR A 34 42.66 6.51 -48.90
N ALA A 35 43.41 5.56 -48.31
CA ALA A 35 43.82 4.15 -48.58
C ALA A 35 44.40 3.61 -47.24
N ALA A 36 44.93 2.38 -47.03
CA ALA A 36 45.42 1.31 -47.90
C ALA A 36 45.37 -0.10 -47.24
N THR A 37 45.96 -1.11 -47.90
CA THR A 37 46.06 -2.55 -47.53
C THR A 37 47.36 -2.86 -46.72
N SER A 38 47.81 -4.07 -46.34
CA SER A 38 47.58 -5.49 -46.76
C SER A 38 47.96 -6.53 -45.65
N ALA A 39 47.96 -7.85 -45.96
CA ALA A 39 48.23 -9.00 -45.05
C ALA A 39 49.21 -10.04 -45.70
N ALA A 40 49.69 -11.16 -45.12
CA ALA A 40 49.37 -11.93 -43.88
C ALA A 40 50.69 -12.37 -43.14
N PRO A 41 51.05 -13.63 -42.71
CA PRO A 41 50.48 -15.01 -42.82
C PRO A 41 50.28 -15.71 -41.43
N GLN A 42 50.67 -17.00 -41.24
CA GLN A 42 50.50 -17.80 -40.01
C GLN A 42 51.72 -18.69 -39.63
N GLU A 43 52.00 -18.79 -38.31
CA GLU A 43 52.48 -19.95 -37.50
C GLU A 43 53.76 -20.78 -37.88
N PRO A 44 54.35 -21.64 -36.98
CA PRO A 44 54.04 -21.97 -35.56
C PRO A 44 55.25 -21.91 -34.57
N SER A 45 55.05 -22.42 -33.34
CA SER A 45 56.04 -23.05 -32.40
C SER A 45 56.77 -22.23 -31.31
N ALA A 46 56.35 -22.42 -30.04
CA ALA A 46 57.20 -22.85 -28.90
C ALA A 46 56.38 -22.95 -27.58
N LYS A 47 56.82 -23.76 -26.59
CA LYS A 47 56.09 -24.01 -25.31
C LYS A 47 56.73 -23.30 -24.11
N ALA A 48 55.93 -22.66 -23.24
CA ALA A 48 56.31 -22.38 -21.85
C ALA A 48 55.12 -22.35 -20.87
N LYS A 49 55.20 -23.21 -19.84
CA LYS A 49 54.55 -23.18 -18.50
C LYS A 49 53.19 -22.46 -18.33
N ARG A 50 52.11 -23.26 -18.17
CA ARG A 50 50.91 -22.83 -17.43
C ARG A 50 51.24 -22.65 -15.94
N SER A 51 50.87 -21.52 -15.34
CA SER A 51 50.76 -21.37 -13.89
C SER A 51 49.35 -21.77 -13.44
N HIS A 52 49.23 -22.80 -12.59
CA HIS A 52 47.96 -23.11 -11.94
C HIS A 52 47.72 -22.14 -10.77
N THR A 53 47.12 -20.99 -11.06
CA THR A 53 46.38 -20.24 -10.03
C THR A 53 45.09 -21.00 -9.75
N SER A 54 45.05 -21.72 -8.62
CA SER A 54 43.81 -22.31 -8.10
C SER A 54 42.69 -21.26 -8.05
N PRO A 55 41.42 -21.62 -8.29
CA PRO A 55 40.33 -20.69 -8.05
C PRO A 55 40.42 -20.22 -6.60
N VAL A 56 40.42 -18.90 -6.38
CA VAL A 56 40.37 -18.33 -5.03
C VAL A 56 39.02 -18.71 -4.45
N ARG A 57 38.99 -19.81 -3.70
CA ARG A 57 37.86 -20.22 -2.88
C ARG A 57 37.70 -19.13 -1.83
N MET A 58 36.83 -18.16 -2.10
CA MET A 58 36.52 -17.11 -1.15
C MET A 58 36.02 -17.78 0.12
N SER A 59 36.86 -17.77 1.16
CA SER A 59 36.44 -18.09 2.51
C SER A 59 35.20 -17.26 2.82
N PRO A 60 34.13 -17.85 3.41
CA PRO A 60 32.96 -17.08 3.78
C PRO A 60 33.39 -15.88 4.63
N THR A 61 33.22 -14.67 4.10
CA THR A 61 33.47 -13.44 4.85
C THR A 61 32.64 -13.50 6.12
N GLY A 62 33.30 -13.53 7.27
CA GLY A 62 32.64 -13.79 8.54
C GLY A 62 31.44 -12.87 8.74
N PHE A 63 30.29 -13.44 9.06
CA PHE A 63 29.08 -12.65 9.34
C PHE A 63 29.41 -11.64 10.45
N GLY A 64 29.35 -10.35 10.12
CA GLY A 64 29.45 -9.28 11.10
C GLY A 64 28.36 -9.44 12.16
N LEU A 65 28.65 -9.00 13.38
CA LEU A 65 27.64 -8.96 14.44
C LEU A 65 26.51 -8.01 14.04
N THR A 66 25.27 -8.47 14.15
CA THR A 66 24.10 -7.62 14.00
C THR A 66 24.05 -6.66 15.19
N THR A 67 24.07 -5.35 14.94
CA THR A 67 23.89 -4.37 16.02
C THR A 67 22.41 -4.06 16.18
N ILE A 68 21.90 -4.15 17.41
CA ILE A 68 20.66 -3.47 17.79
C ILE A 68 21.00 -1.98 17.90
N GLN A 69 20.73 -1.25 16.83
CA GLN A 69 21.07 0.16 16.68
C GLN A 69 20.17 1.04 17.56
N ASN A 70 18.89 0.67 17.71
CA ASN A 70 17.91 1.41 18.48
C ASN A 70 16.87 0.49 19.14
N LEU A 71 16.27 0.99 20.22
CA LEU A 71 15.22 0.35 21.00
C LEU A 71 14.04 1.34 21.16
N ARG A 72 12.83 0.85 20.89
CA ARG A 72 11.56 1.58 21.10
C ARG A 72 10.56 0.70 21.84
N THR A 73 9.70 1.33 22.63
CA THR A 73 8.64 0.65 23.40
C THR A 73 7.35 1.45 23.33
N ALA A 74 6.21 0.76 23.31
CA ALA A 74 4.88 1.37 23.38
C ALA A 74 3.95 0.52 24.24
N SER A 75 2.97 1.14 24.91
CA SER A 75 2.05 0.48 25.83
C SER A 75 0.65 1.11 25.74
N ALA A 76 -0.39 0.28 25.83
CA ALA A 76 -1.79 0.70 25.87
C ALA A 76 -2.59 -0.28 26.74
N PRO A 77 -3.85 0.02 27.12
CA PRO A 77 -4.68 -0.89 27.90
C PRO A 77 -4.87 -2.24 27.19
N GLY A 78 -4.18 -3.28 27.68
CA GLY A 78 -4.25 -4.64 27.13
C GLY A 78 -3.06 -5.08 26.27
N TRP A 79 -2.08 -4.22 25.96
CA TRP A 79 -0.83 -4.64 25.30
C TRP A 79 0.38 -3.78 25.63
N THR A 80 1.57 -4.34 25.39
CA THR A 80 2.84 -3.63 25.44
C THR A 80 3.80 -4.24 24.41
N ARG A 81 4.50 -3.39 23.65
CA ARG A 81 5.35 -3.76 22.52
C ARG A 81 6.78 -3.27 22.71
N LEU A 82 7.73 -4.12 22.38
CA LEU A 82 9.15 -3.81 22.21
C LEU A 82 9.50 -3.91 20.72
N VAL A 83 10.26 -2.95 20.21
CA VAL A 83 10.87 -3.01 18.88
C VAL A 83 12.37 -2.76 18.99
N LEU A 84 13.14 -3.69 18.44
CA LEU A 84 14.59 -3.59 18.27
C LEU A 84 14.89 -3.32 16.80
N ASP A 85 15.51 -2.18 16.49
CA ASP A 85 15.97 -1.87 15.14
C ASP A 85 17.37 -2.46 14.92
N LEU A 86 17.56 -3.17 13.82
CA LEU A 86 18.75 -3.95 13.50
C LEU A 86 19.41 -3.40 12.22
N ASP A 87 20.74 -3.38 12.17
CA ASP A 87 21.46 -3.09 10.92
C ASP A 87 21.40 -4.24 9.89
N SER A 88 21.12 -5.46 10.35
CA SER A 88 21.22 -6.68 9.56
C SER A 88 20.26 -7.78 10.06
N LYS A 89 20.16 -8.89 9.31
CA LYS A 89 19.11 -9.90 9.53
C LYS A 89 19.41 -10.86 10.68
N ALA A 90 19.02 -10.48 11.89
CA ALA A 90 18.97 -11.41 13.02
C ALA A 90 18.05 -12.61 12.74
N ARG A 91 18.35 -13.75 13.38
CA ARG A 91 17.52 -14.96 13.37
C ARG A 91 17.29 -15.44 14.81
N PRO A 92 16.29 -14.91 15.52
CA PRO A 92 15.95 -15.40 16.86
C PRO A 92 15.48 -16.86 16.81
N LYS A 93 15.58 -17.55 17.93
CA LYS A 93 15.00 -18.89 18.09
C LYS A 93 13.47 -18.80 17.88
N ARG A 94 12.89 -19.63 17.00
CA ARG A 94 11.44 -19.58 16.71
C ARG A 94 10.65 -20.04 17.94
N GLN A 95 9.72 -19.19 18.39
CA GLN A 95 8.73 -19.48 19.44
C GLN A 95 9.31 -20.21 20.66
N PRO A 96 10.20 -19.56 21.46
CA PRO A 96 10.66 -20.12 22.73
C PRO A 96 9.46 -20.51 23.62
N GLN A 97 9.55 -21.70 24.19
CA GLN A 97 8.54 -22.26 25.08
C GLN A 97 8.54 -21.52 26.43
N LEU A 98 7.36 -21.49 27.07
CA LEU A 98 7.20 -20.99 28.43
C LEU A 98 7.92 -21.94 29.40
N GLN A 99 8.85 -21.38 30.18
CA GLN A 99 9.58 -22.01 31.28
C GLN A 99 9.02 -21.49 32.61
N ALA A 100 9.48 -22.03 33.74
CA ALA A 100 8.97 -21.64 35.07
C ALA A 100 9.24 -20.17 35.39
N GLU A 101 10.33 -19.62 34.85
CA GLU A 101 10.81 -18.26 35.01
C GLU A 101 10.20 -17.29 33.99
N GLY A 102 9.55 -17.80 32.94
CA GLY A 102 8.94 -17.02 31.86
C GLY A 102 9.37 -17.45 30.46
N VAL A 103 9.57 -16.50 29.54
CA VAL A 103 10.00 -16.75 28.16
C VAL A 103 11.24 -15.95 27.83
N THR A 104 12.33 -16.62 27.48
CA THR A 104 13.57 -15.97 26.99
C THR A 104 13.68 -16.10 25.47
N ILE A 105 13.78 -14.95 24.79
CA ILE A 105 13.97 -14.82 23.35
C ILE A 105 15.44 -14.52 23.09
N GLU A 106 16.21 -15.56 22.75
CA GLU A 106 17.62 -15.43 22.35
C GLU A 106 17.74 -14.89 20.92
N ILE A 107 18.61 -13.89 20.75
CA ILE A 107 18.98 -13.26 19.48
C ILE A 107 20.48 -13.49 19.23
N PRO A 108 20.88 -14.61 18.58
CA PRO A 108 22.28 -14.95 18.37
C PRO A 108 22.95 -14.06 17.31
N ASN A 109 24.28 -14.00 17.35
CA ASN A 109 25.16 -13.12 16.57
C ASN A 109 24.79 -11.63 16.64
N THR A 110 24.28 -11.18 17.79
CA THR A 110 23.75 -9.83 17.99
C THR A 110 24.42 -9.11 19.16
N THR A 111 24.54 -7.77 19.10
CA THR A 111 25.13 -6.92 20.14
C THR A 111 24.35 -5.61 20.34
N LEU A 112 24.39 -5.03 21.55
CA LEU A 112 23.73 -3.76 21.87
C LEU A 112 24.60 -2.54 21.52
N SER A 113 24.05 -1.57 20.78
CA SER A 113 24.69 -0.28 20.56
C SER A 113 24.77 0.55 21.86
N GLN A 114 25.71 1.50 21.93
CA GLN A 114 25.87 2.37 23.10
C GLN A 114 24.61 3.20 23.43
N PRO A 115 23.86 3.77 22.46
CA PRO A 115 22.57 4.42 22.74
C PRO A 115 21.53 3.49 23.37
N VAL A 116 21.52 2.20 23.02
CA VAL A 116 20.58 1.23 23.59
C VAL A 116 21.00 0.84 25.01
N ARG A 117 22.30 0.64 25.28
CA ARG A 117 22.79 0.45 26.66
C ARG A 117 22.41 1.63 27.57
N ALA A 118 22.55 2.87 27.07
CA ALA A 118 22.15 4.06 27.81
C ALA A 118 20.62 4.12 28.07
N LYS A 119 19.78 3.72 27.11
CA LYS A 119 18.32 3.62 27.30
C LYS A 119 17.93 2.58 28.36
N LEU A 120 18.62 1.43 28.39
CA LEU A 120 18.39 0.38 29.38
C LEU A 120 18.83 0.83 30.79
N ALA A 121 20.02 1.41 30.93
CA ALA A 121 20.50 1.96 32.19
C ALA A 121 19.61 3.09 32.74
N ALA A 122 18.96 3.86 31.86
CA ALA A 122 18.00 4.90 32.23
C ALA A 122 16.59 4.36 32.58
N GLY A 123 16.37 3.05 32.60
CA GLY A 123 15.10 2.42 33.01
C GLY A 123 13.91 2.69 32.08
N LYS A 124 14.14 3.16 30.85
CA LYS A 124 13.07 3.62 29.93
C LYS A 124 12.40 2.48 29.15
N VAL A 125 12.16 1.34 29.80
CA VAL A 125 11.59 0.12 29.22
C VAL A 125 10.49 -0.42 30.16
N PRO A 126 9.30 -0.81 29.64
CA PRO A 126 8.24 -1.40 30.46
C PRO A 126 8.70 -2.68 31.18
N LYS A 127 8.27 -2.86 32.43
CA LYS A 127 8.68 -3.96 33.34
C LYS A 127 8.48 -5.38 32.77
N HIS A 128 7.66 -5.55 31.75
CA HIS A 128 7.42 -6.83 31.06
C HIS A 128 8.60 -7.28 30.18
N PHE A 129 9.58 -6.41 29.90
CA PHE A 129 10.77 -6.73 29.11
C PHE A 129 12.04 -6.54 29.94
N ILE A 130 12.75 -7.62 30.21
CA ILE A 130 14.14 -7.59 30.69
C ILE A 130 15.03 -7.84 29.47
N ILE A 131 16.02 -6.98 29.23
CA ILE A 131 16.85 -7.02 28.02
C ILE A 131 18.31 -7.02 28.43
N THR A 132 19.01 -8.10 28.13
CA THR A 132 20.39 -8.35 28.57
C THR A 132 21.27 -8.65 27.36
N GLN A 133 22.57 -8.39 27.50
CA GLN A 133 23.56 -8.94 26.58
C GLN A 133 24.34 -10.03 27.32
N ASN A 134 23.93 -11.28 27.13
CA ASN A 134 24.47 -12.45 27.82
C ASN A 134 25.90 -12.81 27.35
N SER A 135 26.28 -12.41 26.12
CA SER A 135 27.66 -12.46 25.65
C SER A 135 27.94 -11.39 24.60
N GLU A 136 29.21 -11.22 24.19
CA GLU A 136 29.59 -10.33 23.08
C GLU A 136 28.80 -10.58 21.79
N ARG A 137 28.20 -11.79 21.63
CA ARG A 137 27.50 -12.23 20.43
C ARG A 137 26.06 -12.70 20.64
N SER A 138 25.47 -12.51 21.81
CA SER A 138 24.05 -12.86 22.04
C SER A 138 23.36 -11.84 22.93
N VAL A 139 22.19 -11.38 22.47
CA VAL A 139 21.27 -10.51 23.21
C VAL A 139 20.02 -11.29 23.50
N GLU A 140 19.50 -11.16 24.71
CA GLU A 140 18.30 -11.85 25.17
C GLU A 140 17.22 -10.83 25.55
N VAL A 141 15.97 -11.19 25.26
CA VAL A 141 14.78 -10.51 25.79
C VAL A 141 13.99 -11.53 26.61
N SER A 142 13.96 -11.33 27.91
CA SER A 142 13.20 -12.17 28.84
C SER A 142 11.89 -11.50 29.23
N LEU A 143 10.81 -12.27 29.15
CA LEU A 143 9.46 -11.93 29.59
C LEU A 143 9.21 -12.71 30.90
N PRO A 144 9.18 -12.08 32.09
CA PRO A 144 9.04 -12.80 33.36
C PRO A 144 7.72 -13.57 33.48
N ALA A 145 7.75 -14.74 34.12
CA ALA A 145 6.55 -15.51 34.46
C ALA A 145 5.54 -14.63 35.23
N GLY A 146 4.27 -14.72 34.85
CA GLY A 146 3.21 -13.91 35.44
C GLY A 146 3.14 -12.45 34.97
N SER A 147 4.17 -11.89 34.29
CA SER A 147 4.08 -10.51 33.78
C SER A 147 3.28 -10.37 32.48
N PHE A 148 2.88 -11.48 31.85
CA PHE A 148 2.14 -11.53 30.59
C PHE A 148 1.22 -12.77 30.52
N GLN A 149 0.13 -12.64 29.77
CA GLN A 149 -0.81 -13.73 29.45
C GLN A 149 -0.42 -14.45 28.15
N SER A 150 0.08 -13.70 27.16
CA SER A 150 0.53 -14.22 25.88
C SER A 150 1.53 -13.26 25.23
N TYR A 151 2.31 -13.76 24.26
CA TYR A 151 3.26 -12.95 23.51
C TYR A 151 3.27 -13.31 22.02
N LYS A 152 3.76 -12.40 21.18
CA LYS A 152 3.95 -12.61 19.73
C LYS A 152 5.32 -12.12 19.30
N LEU A 153 6.02 -12.92 18.49
CA LEU A 153 7.36 -12.64 17.97
C LEU A 153 7.28 -12.46 16.45
N LEU A 154 7.76 -11.32 15.92
CA LEU A 154 7.80 -11.02 14.50
C LEU A 154 9.16 -10.47 14.07
N THR A 155 9.72 -11.00 12.98
CA THR A 155 10.90 -10.45 12.30
C THR A 155 10.48 -9.73 11.03
N LEU A 156 10.86 -8.46 10.88
CA LEU A 156 10.64 -7.69 9.65
C LEU A 156 11.96 -7.50 8.90
N ALA A 157 11.86 -7.25 7.59
CA ALA A 157 12.95 -6.74 6.77
C ALA A 157 12.69 -5.26 6.41
N ASN A 158 13.69 -4.61 5.81
CA ASN A 158 13.60 -3.31 5.14
C ASN A 158 12.85 -2.21 5.96
N PRO A 159 13.42 -1.69 7.06
CA PRO A 159 14.65 -2.12 7.73
C PRO A 159 14.46 -3.36 8.61
N TYR A 160 15.55 -4.06 8.90
CA TYR A 160 15.54 -5.24 9.77
C TYR A 160 15.11 -4.87 11.19
N ARG A 161 14.06 -5.54 11.69
CA ARG A 161 13.49 -5.27 13.02
C ARG A 161 13.07 -6.57 13.69
N LEU A 162 13.25 -6.63 15.01
CA LEU A 162 12.58 -7.62 15.85
C LEU A 162 11.47 -6.93 16.64
N VAL A 163 10.25 -7.46 16.56
CA VAL A 163 9.07 -6.95 17.26
C VAL A 163 8.59 -8.04 18.23
N ILE A 164 8.38 -7.65 19.49
CA ILE A 164 7.89 -8.52 20.55
C ILE A 164 6.69 -7.83 21.19
N ASP A 165 5.52 -8.44 21.04
CA ASP A 165 4.26 -7.97 21.62
C ASP A 165 3.94 -8.83 22.85
N VAL A 166 3.47 -8.23 23.93
CA VAL A 166 2.94 -8.92 25.11
C VAL A 166 1.56 -8.39 25.48
N ILE A 167 0.65 -9.30 25.85
CA ILE A 167 -0.58 -8.95 26.57
C ILE A 167 -0.23 -9.05 28.06
N PRO A 168 -0.21 -7.94 28.83
CA PRO A 168 0.16 -7.96 30.24
C PRO A 168 -0.90 -8.68 31.08
N THR A 169 -0.47 -9.38 32.13
CA THR A 169 -1.38 -9.90 33.14
C THR A 169 -2.04 -8.73 33.87
N ARG A 170 -3.37 -8.76 34.01
CA ARG A 170 -4.08 -7.78 34.84
C ARG A 170 -3.76 -8.04 36.31
N GLU A 171 -3.22 -7.04 37.01
CA GLU A 171 -3.17 -7.06 38.46
C GLU A 171 -4.61 -7.07 39.03
N PRO A 172 -4.89 -7.85 40.09
CA PRO A 172 -6.17 -7.79 40.78
C PRO A 172 -6.29 -6.43 41.49
N LEU A 173 -7.27 -5.62 41.08
CA LEU A 173 -7.50 -4.30 41.67
C LEU A 173 -7.98 -4.41 43.12
N THR A 174 -7.08 -4.15 44.07
CA THR A 174 -7.40 -3.96 45.49
C THR A 174 -8.09 -2.61 45.70
N VAL A 175 -9.40 -2.57 45.43
CA VAL A 175 -10.25 -1.42 45.75
C VAL A 175 -10.39 -1.31 47.28
N PRO A 176 -10.21 -0.11 47.89
CA PRO A 176 -10.45 0.07 49.32
C PRO A 176 -11.91 -0.25 49.70
N LEU A 177 -12.08 -0.96 50.81
CA LEU A 177 -13.40 -1.22 51.40
C LEU A 177 -13.99 0.10 51.95
N VAL A 178 -14.99 0.63 51.25
CA VAL A 178 -15.93 1.62 51.80
C VAL A 178 -17.10 0.84 52.40
N GLU A 179 -17.57 1.23 53.58
CA GLU A 179 -18.51 0.45 54.37
C GLU A 179 -19.92 0.32 53.75
N SER A 180 -20.62 -0.73 54.16
CA SER A 180 -21.92 -1.14 53.64
C SER A 180 -23.03 -0.15 54.00
N ALA A 181 -23.70 0.38 52.97
CA ALA A 181 -25.06 0.90 53.08
C ALA A 181 -26.03 -0.15 52.51
N ALA A 182 -26.87 -0.72 53.36
CA ALA A 182 -27.64 -1.92 53.04
C ALA A 182 -28.89 -1.66 52.18
N ASP A 183 -29.16 -2.65 51.32
CA ASP A 183 -30.47 -3.04 50.75
C ASP A 183 -31.49 -1.94 50.40
N ARG A 184 -31.51 -1.60 49.10
CA ARG A 184 -32.75 -1.68 48.33
C ARG A 184 -32.49 -2.46 47.05
N GLY A 185 -33.13 -3.62 46.91
CA GLY A 185 -33.01 -4.49 45.74
C GLY A 185 -33.28 -3.78 44.40
N ILE A 186 -32.21 -3.55 43.64
CA ILE A 186 -32.24 -3.26 42.20
C ILE A 186 -31.83 -4.56 41.48
N PRO A 187 -32.49 -4.97 40.38
CA PRO A 187 -32.12 -6.19 39.66
C PRO A 187 -30.64 -6.19 39.23
N LEU A 188 -30.04 -7.38 39.17
CA LEU A 188 -28.69 -7.60 38.65
C LEU A 188 -28.61 -7.29 37.16
N THR A 189 -28.50 -6.00 36.81
CA THR A 189 -28.06 -5.56 35.49
C THR A 189 -26.57 -5.87 35.37
N THR A 190 -26.24 -6.92 34.63
CA THR A 190 -24.87 -7.26 34.24
C THR A 190 -24.13 -6.00 33.78
N PRO A 191 -22.88 -5.75 34.23
CA PRO A 191 -22.06 -4.68 33.66
C PRO A 191 -22.08 -4.79 32.13
N PRO A 192 -22.22 -3.68 31.38
CA PRO A 192 -22.42 -3.75 29.94
C PRO A 192 -21.24 -4.49 29.31
N GLN A 193 -21.50 -5.72 28.88
CA GLN A 193 -20.57 -6.52 28.09
C GLN A 193 -20.12 -5.64 26.92
N PRO A 194 -18.81 -5.47 26.66
CA PRO A 194 -18.33 -4.62 25.58
C PRO A 194 -19.05 -5.08 24.31
N ALA A 195 -19.89 -4.19 23.77
CA ALA A 195 -20.96 -4.63 22.90
C ALA A 195 -20.38 -5.41 21.73
N GLN A 196 -20.91 -6.61 21.48
CA GLN A 196 -20.68 -7.29 20.20
C GLN A 196 -20.92 -6.25 19.10
N PRO A 197 -20.05 -6.14 18.10
CA PRO A 197 -20.16 -5.12 17.07
C PRO A 197 -21.41 -5.35 16.25
N ARG A 198 -22.55 -4.82 16.73
CA ARG A 198 -23.78 -4.63 15.96
C ARG A 198 -23.34 -4.00 14.64
N ALA A 199 -23.72 -4.56 13.50
CA ALA A 199 -23.45 -3.89 12.25
C ALA A 199 -24.13 -2.52 12.27
N LYS A 200 -23.30 -1.50 12.43
CA LYS A 200 -23.71 -0.11 12.38
C LYS A 200 -24.10 0.10 10.94
N SER A 201 -25.40 0.13 10.66
CA SER A 201 -25.91 0.48 9.34
C SER A 201 -25.21 1.78 8.92
N ILE A 202 -24.39 1.72 7.87
CA ILE A 202 -23.58 2.84 7.42
C ILE A 202 -24.52 4.01 7.13
N LYS A 203 -24.29 5.12 7.82
CA LYS A 203 -25.15 6.32 7.81
C LYS A 203 -24.37 7.57 7.47
N THR A 204 -23.06 7.62 7.71
CA THR A 204 -22.22 8.78 7.41
C THR A 204 -21.13 8.41 6.42
N ILE A 205 -21.10 9.09 5.28
CA ILE A 205 -20.05 8.97 4.27
C ILE A 205 -19.32 10.30 4.18
N VAL A 206 -18.00 10.30 4.32
CA VAL A 206 -17.16 11.46 4.04
C VAL A 206 -16.52 11.30 2.66
N ILE A 207 -16.73 12.28 1.80
CA ILE A 207 -16.04 12.40 0.51
C ILE A 207 -14.90 13.41 0.67
N ASP A 208 -13.73 13.07 0.17
CA ASP A 208 -12.53 13.90 0.25
C ASP A 208 -12.03 14.27 -1.15
N PRO A 209 -12.31 15.48 -1.66
CA PRO A 209 -11.77 15.93 -2.94
C PRO A 209 -10.31 16.33 -2.75
N GLY A 210 -9.39 15.59 -3.38
CA GLY A 210 -7.94 15.80 -3.31
C GLY A 210 -7.52 17.25 -3.60
N HIS A 211 -6.41 17.68 -3.00
CA HIS A 211 -5.81 19.01 -3.19
C HIS A 211 -6.78 20.18 -2.85
N GLY A 212 -6.60 21.36 -3.44
CA GLY A 212 -7.45 22.55 -3.27
C GLY A 212 -6.66 23.81 -2.92
N GLY A 213 -7.18 24.99 -3.26
CA GLY A 213 -6.61 26.29 -2.93
C GLY A 213 -5.16 26.46 -3.43
N LYS A 214 -4.21 26.53 -2.49
CA LYS A 214 -2.76 26.66 -2.72
C LYS A 214 -2.14 25.46 -3.45
N ASP A 215 -2.79 24.30 -3.39
CA ASP A 215 -2.33 23.05 -4.01
C ASP A 215 -3.22 22.72 -5.22
N PRO A 216 -2.67 22.77 -6.45
CA PRO A 216 -3.41 22.43 -7.67
C PRO A 216 -3.56 20.91 -7.89
N GLY A 217 -2.80 20.08 -7.17
CA GLY A 217 -2.52 18.70 -7.55
C GLY A 217 -1.76 18.61 -8.87
N ALA A 218 -1.94 17.52 -9.61
CA ALA A 218 -1.39 17.37 -10.94
C ALA A 218 -2.02 18.36 -11.95
N ARG A 219 -1.20 18.80 -12.93
CA ARG A 219 -1.64 19.60 -14.08
C ARG A 219 -1.58 18.80 -15.37
N GLY A 220 -2.65 18.89 -16.16
CA GLY A 220 -2.69 18.44 -17.54
C GLY A 220 -1.95 19.38 -18.50
N GLN A 221 -1.87 18.99 -19.78
CA GLN A 221 -1.18 19.74 -20.83
C GLN A 221 -1.99 20.97 -21.28
N ARG A 222 -3.32 20.93 -21.17
CA ARG A 222 -4.26 22.01 -21.52
C ARG A 222 -4.60 22.88 -20.30
N GLY A 223 -3.72 22.91 -19.31
CA GLY A 223 -3.84 23.70 -18.08
C GLY A 223 -4.86 23.19 -17.06
N THR A 224 -5.46 22.02 -17.27
CA THR A 224 -6.47 21.45 -16.36
C THR A 224 -5.82 21.11 -15.02
N GLU A 225 -6.40 21.54 -13.90
CA GLU A 225 -5.91 21.28 -12.55
C GLU A 225 -6.69 20.13 -11.91
N GLU A 226 -5.99 19.20 -11.26
CA GLU A 226 -6.60 18.06 -10.58
C GLU A 226 -7.63 18.52 -9.53
N LYS A 227 -7.30 19.53 -8.72
CA LYS A 227 -8.16 20.06 -7.65
C LYS A 227 -9.58 20.48 -8.10
N ASP A 228 -9.74 20.89 -9.36
CA ASP A 228 -11.02 21.32 -9.91
C ASP A 228 -11.86 20.10 -10.31
N ILE A 229 -11.19 19.08 -10.86
CA ILE A 229 -11.83 17.84 -11.29
C ILE A 229 -12.24 16.98 -10.09
N THR A 230 -11.39 16.86 -9.06
CA THR A 230 -11.72 16.13 -7.84
C THR A 230 -12.94 16.74 -7.16
N LEU A 231 -13.00 18.07 -7.04
CA LEU A 231 -14.17 18.78 -6.49
C LEU A 231 -15.43 18.59 -7.34
N LYS A 232 -15.31 18.74 -8.67
CA LYS A 232 -16.41 18.57 -9.63
C LYS A 232 -17.03 17.17 -9.59
N VAL A 233 -16.23 16.12 -9.42
CA VAL A 233 -16.70 14.73 -9.26
C VAL A 233 -17.25 14.50 -7.85
N ALA A 234 -16.59 14.99 -6.81
CA ALA A 234 -17.03 14.84 -5.42
C ALA A 234 -18.39 15.52 -5.14
N LEU A 235 -18.63 16.72 -5.68
CA LEU A 235 -19.92 17.42 -5.58
C LEU A 235 -21.04 16.64 -6.29
N LYS A 236 -20.76 16.01 -7.44
CA LYS A 236 -21.71 15.10 -8.12
C LYS A 236 -22.01 13.88 -7.27
N LEU A 237 -20.97 13.21 -6.74
CA LEU A 237 -21.11 12.03 -5.87
C LEU A 237 -21.90 12.35 -4.61
N ARG A 238 -21.65 13.50 -3.95
CA ARG A 238 -22.47 14.00 -2.84
C ARG A 238 -23.93 14.16 -3.25
N ASN A 239 -24.19 14.84 -4.35
CA ASN A 239 -25.55 15.12 -4.82
C ASN A 239 -26.30 13.85 -5.28
N LEU A 240 -25.59 12.75 -5.56
CA LEU A 240 -26.16 11.41 -5.81
C LEU A 240 -26.44 10.67 -4.49
N LEU A 241 -25.43 10.49 -3.65
CA LEU A 241 -25.55 9.76 -2.37
C LEU A 241 -26.53 10.43 -1.38
N SER A 242 -26.60 11.76 -1.33
CA SER A 242 -27.53 12.50 -0.46
C SER A 242 -29.01 12.34 -0.84
N LYS A 243 -29.34 11.70 -1.97
CA LYS A 243 -30.72 11.32 -2.33
C LYS A 243 -31.15 10.00 -1.68
N GLN A 244 -30.23 9.26 -1.07
CA GLN A 244 -30.49 7.93 -0.54
C GLN A 244 -31.05 7.98 0.88
N PRO A 245 -32.11 7.22 1.20
CA PRO A 245 -32.77 7.30 2.50
C PRO A 245 -31.85 6.82 3.63
N GLY A 246 -31.50 7.74 4.53
CA GLY A 246 -30.68 7.45 5.71
C GLY A 246 -29.18 7.68 5.53
N ILE A 247 -28.70 8.12 4.36
CA ILE A 247 -27.30 8.48 4.12
C ILE A 247 -27.08 9.98 4.34
N ARG A 248 -26.21 10.30 5.31
CA ARG A 248 -25.64 11.64 5.54
C ARG A 248 -24.29 11.71 4.84
N VAL A 249 -24.19 12.52 3.80
CA VAL A 249 -22.90 12.81 3.15
C VAL A 249 -22.29 14.07 3.75
N LEU A 250 -20.97 14.05 3.94
CA LEU A 250 -20.15 15.20 4.33
C LEU A 250 -18.96 15.30 3.38
N MET A 251 -18.37 16.49 3.25
CA MET A 251 -17.18 16.71 2.43
C MET A 251 -16.07 17.37 3.25
N THR A 252 -14.80 17.04 3.00
CA THR A 252 -13.64 17.71 3.64
C THR A 252 -13.46 19.16 3.16
N ARG A 253 -13.90 19.44 1.91
CA ARG A 253 -14.08 20.78 1.33
C ARG A 253 -15.25 20.76 0.34
N GLU A 254 -15.98 21.86 0.22
CA GLU A 254 -17.01 22.04 -0.83
C GLU A 254 -16.64 23.10 -1.89
N GLU A 255 -15.53 23.80 -1.67
CA GLU A 255 -15.03 24.90 -2.51
C GLU A 255 -13.54 24.73 -2.84
N ASP A 256 -12.94 25.71 -3.53
CA ASP A 256 -11.49 25.76 -3.82
C ASP A 256 -10.65 26.20 -2.60
N GLN A 257 -10.80 25.48 -1.50
CA GLN A 257 -10.03 25.66 -0.27
C GLN A 257 -8.96 24.58 -0.14
N PHE A 258 -7.79 24.95 0.37
CA PHE A 258 -6.77 23.99 0.75
C PHE A 258 -7.10 23.38 2.13
N VAL A 259 -6.90 22.06 2.29
CA VAL A 259 -7.06 21.34 3.57
C VAL A 259 -5.87 20.39 3.76
N GLU A 260 -5.17 20.49 4.89
CA GLU A 260 -4.03 19.63 5.24
C GLU A 260 -4.46 18.16 5.40
N LEU A 261 -3.59 17.20 5.06
CA LEU A 261 -3.89 15.76 5.07
C LEU A 261 -4.31 15.24 6.46
N GLU A 262 -3.73 15.81 7.52
CA GLU A 262 -4.09 15.50 8.89
C GLU A 262 -5.51 15.95 9.24
N ASP A 263 -5.92 17.13 8.76
CA ASP A 263 -7.23 17.70 9.08
C ASP A 263 -8.36 17.01 8.28
N ARG A 264 -8.08 16.49 7.07
CA ARG A 264 -8.99 15.58 6.34
C ARG A 264 -9.30 14.32 7.16
N ALA A 265 -8.27 13.69 7.73
CA ALA A 265 -8.42 12.50 8.57
C ALA A 265 -9.11 12.82 9.92
N LYS A 266 -8.71 13.90 10.60
CA LYS A 266 -9.39 14.39 11.82
C LYS A 266 -10.87 14.69 11.58
N PHE A 267 -11.21 15.32 10.45
CA PHE A 267 -12.60 15.61 10.09
C PHE A 267 -13.41 14.32 9.95
N ALA A 268 -12.92 13.33 9.20
CA ALA A 268 -13.61 12.05 9.03
C ALA A 268 -13.83 11.33 10.38
N ASN A 269 -12.80 11.28 11.21
CA ASN A 269 -12.85 10.65 12.54
C ASN A 269 -13.80 11.41 13.48
N GLY A 270 -13.66 12.73 13.58
CA GLY A 270 -14.44 13.61 14.47
C GLY A 270 -15.89 13.86 14.02
N LYS A 271 -16.29 13.38 12.84
CA LYS A 271 -17.69 13.35 12.40
C LYS A 271 -18.34 11.97 12.55
N GLU A 272 -17.60 10.99 13.11
CA GLU A 272 -17.97 9.56 13.15
C GLU A 272 -18.39 9.05 11.78
N ALA A 273 -17.57 9.29 10.75
CA ALA A 273 -17.84 8.73 9.44
C ALA A 273 -17.80 7.19 9.50
N ASP A 274 -18.78 6.55 8.86
CA ASP A 274 -18.85 5.10 8.72
C ASP A 274 -18.12 4.65 7.44
N LEU A 275 -17.87 5.57 6.49
CA LEU A 275 -17.05 5.39 5.28
C LEU A 275 -16.26 6.67 4.92
N PHE A 276 -15.11 6.49 4.27
CA PHE A 276 -14.29 7.57 3.70
C PHE A 276 -13.89 7.28 2.25
N VAL A 277 -14.14 8.23 1.34
CA VAL A 277 -13.83 8.10 -0.09
C VAL A 277 -13.07 9.33 -0.57
N SER A 278 -11.76 9.20 -0.76
CA SER A 278 -10.92 10.24 -1.35
C SER A 278 -10.88 10.10 -2.87
N ILE A 279 -10.87 11.24 -3.58
CA ILE A 279 -10.98 11.30 -5.05
C ILE A 279 -9.82 12.14 -5.58
N HIS A 280 -9.03 11.53 -6.47
CA HIS A 280 -7.81 12.07 -7.08
C HIS A 280 -7.77 11.79 -8.60
N VAL A 281 -6.85 12.45 -9.31
CA VAL A 281 -6.63 12.28 -10.74
C VAL A 281 -5.13 12.14 -11.05
N ASN A 282 -4.74 10.91 -11.37
CA ASN A 282 -3.37 10.46 -11.45
C ASN A 282 -2.53 11.22 -12.49
N SER A 283 -1.21 11.12 -12.36
CA SER A 283 -0.24 11.72 -13.28
C SER A 283 1.00 10.86 -13.40
N HIS A 284 1.40 10.59 -14.65
CA HIS A 284 2.47 9.66 -15.00
C HIS A 284 3.48 10.29 -15.97
N PRO A 285 4.80 10.08 -15.79
CA PRO A 285 5.82 10.64 -16.69
C PRO A 285 5.66 10.19 -18.15
N GLN A 286 5.38 8.91 -18.38
CA GLN A 286 5.00 8.41 -19.71
C GLN A 286 3.52 8.74 -19.95
N ARG A 287 3.27 9.83 -20.69
CA ARG A 287 1.93 10.39 -20.96
C ARG A 287 0.96 9.49 -21.73
N SER A 288 1.40 8.33 -22.25
CA SER A 288 0.51 7.35 -22.89
C SER A 288 -0.21 6.44 -21.90
N VAL A 289 0.21 6.42 -20.63
CA VAL A 289 -0.54 5.72 -19.55
C VAL A 289 -1.88 6.43 -19.34
N LYS A 290 -2.92 5.63 -19.08
CA LYS A 290 -4.32 6.02 -18.91
C LYS A 290 -5.06 4.98 -18.07
N GLY A 291 -6.28 5.27 -17.64
CA GLY A 291 -7.16 4.35 -16.92
C GLY A 291 -7.36 4.67 -15.45
N ILE A 292 -8.04 3.77 -14.73
CA ILE A 292 -8.36 3.93 -13.31
C ILE A 292 -7.51 3.02 -12.42
N GLU A 293 -7.32 3.43 -11.17
CA GLU A 293 -6.79 2.57 -10.09
C GLU A 293 -7.49 2.92 -8.77
N ILE A 294 -7.88 1.93 -7.97
CA ILE A 294 -8.48 2.17 -6.65
C ILE A 294 -7.54 1.66 -5.57
N TYR A 295 -7.23 2.51 -4.59
CA TYR A 295 -6.30 2.21 -3.52
C TYR A 295 -7.01 2.07 -2.17
N HIS A 296 -6.56 1.09 -1.38
CA HIS A 296 -6.76 1.06 0.07
C HIS A 296 -5.41 1.11 0.81
N PHE A 297 -5.43 1.35 2.12
CA PHE A 297 -4.20 1.34 2.91
C PHE A 297 -3.61 -0.07 3.02
N GLY A 298 -2.30 -0.18 2.81
CA GLY A 298 -1.53 -1.42 2.96
C GLY A 298 -0.12 -1.30 2.42
N GLU A 299 0.69 -2.35 2.59
CA GLU A 299 2.06 -2.43 2.05
C GLU A 299 2.04 -2.34 0.53
N ALA A 300 2.76 -1.38 -0.04
CA ALA A 300 2.82 -1.17 -1.48
C ALA A 300 3.55 -2.32 -2.19
N LYS A 301 2.86 -2.95 -3.15
CA LYS A 301 3.34 -4.15 -3.87
C LYS A 301 4.24 -3.83 -5.06
N ASP A 302 4.27 -2.57 -5.49
CA ASP A 302 5.01 -2.10 -6.65
C ASP A 302 5.53 -0.66 -6.44
N GLN A 303 6.55 -0.29 -7.23
CA GLN A 303 7.20 1.02 -7.15
C GLN A 303 6.26 2.17 -7.57
N ARG A 304 5.29 1.91 -8.45
CA ARG A 304 4.38 2.94 -8.95
C ARG A 304 3.36 3.34 -7.87
N ALA A 305 2.86 2.38 -7.10
CA ALA A 305 2.04 2.63 -5.92
C ALA A 305 2.77 3.46 -4.85
N LEU A 306 4.09 3.26 -4.68
CA LEU A 306 4.93 4.10 -3.82
C LEU A 306 5.09 5.53 -4.35
N GLU A 307 5.22 5.72 -5.67
CA GLU A 307 5.29 7.05 -6.30
C GLU A 307 3.99 7.85 -6.15
N VAL A 308 2.83 7.21 -6.35
CA VAL A 308 1.53 7.87 -6.15
C VAL A 308 1.38 8.27 -4.67
N ALA A 309 1.65 7.36 -3.73
CA ALA A 309 1.59 7.68 -2.30
C ALA A 309 2.63 8.74 -1.87
N ALA A 310 3.81 8.81 -2.51
CA ALA A 310 4.78 9.88 -2.26
C ALA A 310 4.23 11.25 -2.69
N ARG A 311 3.65 11.31 -3.90
CA ARG A 311 3.02 12.51 -4.47
C ARG A 311 1.90 13.02 -3.56
N GLU A 312 0.96 12.16 -3.19
CA GLU A 312 -0.20 12.53 -2.38
C GLU A 312 0.10 12.82 -0.92
N ASN A 313 1.18 12.26 -0.38
CA ASN A 313 1.64 12.61 0.96
C ASN A 313 2.51 13.89 0.98
N GLY A 314 2.88 14.44 -0.18
CA GLY A 314 3.85 15.53 -0.29
C GLY A 314 5.27 15.14 0.16
N THR A 315 5.62 13.85 0.12
CA THR A 315 6.90 13.34 0.66
C THR A 315 7.89 12.89 -0.42
N PRO A 316 9.22 13.04 -0.17
CA PRO A 316 10.23 12.48 -1.06
C PRO A 316 10.14 10.96 -1.18
N LEU A 317 10.47 10.40 -2.36
CA LEU A 317 10.48 8.96 -2.62
C LEU A 317 11.38 8.17 -1.66
N ASN A 318 12.55 8.71 -1.28
CA ASN A 318 13.42 8.09 -0.28
C ASN A 318 12.90 8.22 1.16
N SER A 319 11.86 9.03 1.39
CA SER A 319 11.16 9.22 2.66
C SER A 319 9.82 8.46 2.72
N THR A 320 9.41 7.73 1.68
CA THR A 320 8.35 6.70 1.81
C THR A 320 8.82 5.46 2.59
N GLY A 321 10.13 5.39 2.90
CA GLY A 321 10.83 4.31 3.59
C GLY A 321 10.40 4.07 5.04
N VAL A 322 9.20 3.51 5.20
CA VAL A 322 8.72 2.71 6.35
C VAL A 322 9.21 3.19 7.72
N GLY A 323 8.74 4.38 8.12
CA GLY A 323 8.84 4.86 9.50
C GLY A 323 8.19 3.91 10.52
N TRP A 324 8.30 4.24 11.80
CA TRP A 324 7.83 3.37 12.90
C TRP A 324 6.30 3.39 13.06
N GLU A 325 5.61 4.32 12.38
CA GLU A 325 4.18 4.56 12.48
C GLU A 325 3.36 3.35 11.99
N TYR A 326 3.84 2.59 11.00
CA TYR A 326 3.11 1.46 10.36
C TYR A 326 2.73 0.30 11.29
N LEU A 327 3.20 0.27 12.54
CA LEU A 327 2.87 -0.78 13.50
C LEU A 327 1.71 -0.43 14.45
N VAL A 328 1.22 0.82 14.48
CA VAL A 328 0.10 1.20 15.37
C VAL A 328 -1.25 0.95 14.71
N ALA A 329 -1.76 -0.28 14.87
CA ALA A 329 -3.12 -0.56 15.33
C ALA A 329 -3.41 -2.08 15.35
N ASP A 330 -4.10 -2.53 16.40
CA ASP A 330 -4.59 -3.91 16.54
C ASP A 330 -5.82 -4.17 15.65
N LEU A 331 -6.38 -5.39 15.78
CA LEU A 331 -7.60 -5.98 15.20
C LEU A 331 -8.62 -5.05 14.49
N LEU A 332 -8.92 -3.88 15.04
CA LEU A 332 -9.72 -2.83 14.39
C LEU A 332 -9.20 -2.46 12.99
N THR A 333 -7.88 -2.40 12.81
CA THR A 333 -7.26 -2.17 11.50
C THR A 333 -7.37 -3.38 10.59
N ALA A 334 -7.28 -4.62 11.10
CA ALA A 334 -7.47 -5.80 10.25
C ALA A 334 -8.87 -5.78 9.61
N LYS A 335 -9.90 -5.55 10.43
CA LYS A 335 -11.28 -5.37 9.94
C LYS A 335 -11.41 -4.16 9.00
N LYS A 336 -10.85 -2.98 9.36
CA LYS A 336 -10.86 -1.81 8.48
C LYS A 336 -10.29 -2.12 7.11
N ILE A 337 -9.15 -2.83 7.03
CA ILE A 337 -8.49 -3.12 5.75
C ILE A 337 -9.26 -4.15 4.93
N GLU A 338 -9.92 -5.12 5.57
CA GLU A 338 -10.84 -6.06 4.90
C GLU A 338 -12.05 -5.32 4.29
N GLU A 339 -12.75 -4.50 5.07
CA GLU A 339 -13.87 -3.67 4.57
C GLU A 339 -13.40 -2.62 3.52
N SER A 340 -12.18 -2.08 3.65
CA SER A 340 -11.61 -1.15 2.65
C SER A 340 -11.23 -1.84 1.34
N LEU A 341 -10.80 -3.11 1.41
CA LEU A 341 -10.51 -3.95 0.25
C LEU A 341 -11.80 -4.29 -0.50
N GLU A 342 -12.86 -4.67 0.22
CA GLU A 342 -14.19 -4.92 -0.36
C GLU A 342 -14.74 -3.66 -1.05
N LEU A 343 -14.76 -2.53 -0.33
CA LEU A 343 -15.17 -1.23 -0.88
C LEU A 343 -14.32 -0.82 -2.09
N ALA A 344 -13.02 -1.12 -2.10
CA ALA A 344 -12.17 -0.84 -3.24
C ALA A 344 -12.54 -1.69 -4.46
N TRP A 345 -12.86 -2.97 -4.28
CA TRP A 345 -13.31 -3.84 -5.38
C TRP A 345 -14.67 -3.42 -5.92
N THR A 346 -15.67 -3.18 -5.07
CA THR A 346 -16.99 -2.76 -5.55
C THR A 346 -16.95 -1.40 -6.25
N ALA A 347 -16.19 -0.43 -5.71
CA ALA A 347 -15.95 0.85 -6.37
C ALA A 347 -15.27 0.66 -7.74
N LYS A 348 -14.19 -0.13 -7.81
CA LYS A 348 -13.46 -0.41 -9.05
C LYS A 348 -14.36 -1.06 -10.09
N GLU A 349 -15.11 -2.09 -9.72
CA GLU A 349 -15.97 -2.84 -10.66
C GLU A 349 -17.14 -2.00 -11.17
N ALA A 350 -17.79 -1.21 -10.32
CA ALA A 350 -18.86 -0.31 -10.73
C ALA A 350 -18.37 0.83 -11.64
N ILE A 351 -17.20 1.42 -11.37
CA ILE A 351 -16.59 2.42 -12.27
C ILE A 351 -16.20 1.79 -13.61
N VAL A 352 -15.56 0.61 -13.63
CA VAL A 352 -15.25 -0.10 -14.88
C VAL A 352 -16.53 -0.38 -15.66
N SER A 353 -17.55 -0.91 -15.01
CA SER A 353 -18.83 -1.25 -15.66
C SER A 353 -19.51 -0.02 -16.28
N ASN A 354 -19.57 1.10 -15.55
CA ASN A 354 -20.25 2.33 -16.01
C ASN A 354 -19.46 3.15 -17.04
N LEU A 355 -18.13 2.96 -17.13
CA LEU A 355 -17.28 3.64 -18.12
C LEU A 355 -16.98 2.79 -19.36
N ASN A 356 -17.04 1.45 -19.25
CA ASN A 356 -16.84 0.54 -20.38
C ASN A 356 -17.94 0.72 -21.44
N GLY A 357 -17.63 0.44 -22.71
CA GLY A 357 -18.51 0.71 -23.85
C GLY A 357 -18.65 2.20 -24.21
N HIS A 358 -18.53 3.11 -23.23
CA HIS A 358 -18.53 4.56 -23.44
C HIS A 358 -17.14 5.14 -23.70
N TYR A 359 -16.10 4.59 -23.06
CA TYR A 359 -14.72 5.08 -23.14
C TYR A 359 -13.71 3.96 -23.33
N ALA A 360 -12.57 4.29 -23.95
CA ALA A 360 -11.45 3.37 -24.12
C ALA A 360 -10.62 3.24 -22.82
N LEU A 361 -11.24 2.68 -21.78
CA LEU A 361 -10.70 2.54 -20.42
C LEU A 361 -9.51 1.56 -20.35
N VAL A 362 -8.70 1.69 -19.29
CA VAL A 362 -7.80 0.64 -18.79
C VAL A 362 -8.09 0.47 -17.29
N ASP A 363 -8.16 -0.77 -16.81
CA ASP A 363 -8.32 -1.11 -15.39
C ASP A 363 -6.97 -1.56 -14.83
N HIS A 364 -6.40 -0.80 -13.88
CA HIS A 364 -5.17 -1.17 -13.17
C HIS A 364 -5.43 -1.89 -11.84
N GLY A 365 -6.69 -2.22 -11.54
CA GLY A 365 -7.09 -3.02 -10.40
C GLY A 365 -7.19 -2.28 -9.06
N VAL A 366 -7.40 -3.07 -8.01
CA VAL A 366 -7.27 -2.61 -6.62
C VAL A 366 -5.82 -2.73 -6.17
N LYS A 367 -5.29 -1.63 -5.62
CA LYS A 367 -3.90 -1.50 -5.19
C LYS A 367 -3.82 -1.16 -3.70
N THR A 368 -2.60 -1.28 -3.18
CA THR A 368 -2.24 -1.02 -1.78
C THR A 368 -1.13 0.01 -1.76
N ALA A 369 -1.24 1.05 -0.93
CA ALA A 369 -0.13 1.97 -0.67
C ALA A 369 -0.29 2.74 0.65
N HIS A 370 0.71 3.56 0.96
CA HIS A 370 0.88 4.25 2.23
C HIS A 370 0.29 5.68 2.28
N PHE A 371 -0.91 5.90 1.73
CA PHE A 371 -1.57 7.21 1.76
C PHE A 371 -1.92 7.66 3.18
N TYR A 372 -1.60 8.91 3.51
CA TYR A 372 -1.85 9.51 4.83
C TYR A 372 -3.34 9.46 5.20
N VAL A 373 -4.22 9.91 4.29
CA VAL A 373 -5.67 9.98 4.54
C VAL A 373 -6.30 8.60 4.76
N LEU A 374 -5.85 7.57 4.03
CA LEU A 374 -6.31 6.18 4.20
C LEU A 374 -5.69 5.50 5.43
N ARG A 375 -4.56 6.02 5.90
CA ARG A 375 -3.86 5.52 7.09
C ARG A 375 -4.53 6.00 8.38
N PHE A 376 -4.78 7.31 8.50
CA PHE A 376 -5.18 7.95 9.77
C PHE A 376 -6.69 8.12 9.96
N THR A 377 -7.50 7.72 8.99
CA THR A 377 -8.95 7.49 9.16
C THR A 377 -9.24 6.26 10.03
N SER A 378 -10.33 6.24 10.80
CA SER A 378 -10.71 5.10 11.66
C SER A 378 -11.73 4.13 11.05
N MET A 379 -12.38 4.52 9.94
CA MET A 379 -13.40 3.75 9.20
C MET A 379 -12.86 3.22 7.86
N PRO A 380 -13.57 2.30 7.18
CA PRO A 380 -13.15 1.81 5.86
C PRO A 380 -12.96 2.95 4.87
N SER A 381 -11.85 2.91 4.14
CA SER A 381 -11.30 4.08 3.45
C SER A 381 -10.62 3.72 2.13
N ILE A 382 -11.06 4.35 1.03
CA ILE A 382 -10.44 4.22 -0.30
C ILE A 382 -9.99 5.57 -0.87
N LEU A 383 -9.00 5.53 -1.78
CA LEU A 383 -8.62 6.64 -2.65
C LEU A 383 -8.79 6.18 -4.10
N ALA A 384 -9.60 6.90 -4.86
CA ALA A 384 -9.90 6.60 -6.26
C ALA A 384 -9.08 7.51 -7.19
N GLU A 385 -8.16 6.91 -7.95
CA GLU A 385 -7.47 7.57 -9.07
C GLU A 385 -8.32 7.37 -10.33
N ILE A 386 -9.13 8.38 -10.69
CA ILE A 386 -10.25 8.22 -11.64
C ILE A 386 -9.88 8.32 -13.13
N ALA A 387 -8.65 8.73 -13.43
CA ALA A 387 -8.04 8.86 -14.75
C ALA A 387 -6.57 9.31 -14.59
N TYR A 388 -5.82 9.46 -15.68
CA TYR A 388 -4.51 10.10 -15.71
C TYR A 388 -4.55 11.48 -16.40
N ILE A 389 -4.53 12.59 -15.65
CA ILE A 389 -4.54 13.97 -16.20
C ILE A 389 -3.29 14.30 -17.04
N SER A 390 -2.21 13.53 -16.87
CA SER A 390 -1.01 13.60 -17.73
C SER A 390 -1.25 13.19 -19.18
N ASN A 391 -2.30 12.40 -19.43
CA ASN A 391 -2.72 11.91 -20.74
C ASN A 391 -3.68 12.90 -21.40
N SER A 392 -3.38 13.34 -22.63
CA SER A 392 -4.19 14.37 -23.31
C SER A 392 -5.60 13.90 -23.66
N ALA A 393 -5.83 12.60 -23.88
CA ALA A 393 -7.15 12.07 -24.19
C ALA A 393 -8.02 12.00 -22.92
N GLU A 394 -7.44 11.62 -21.78
CA GLU A 394 -8.19 11.62 -20.51
C GLU A 394 -8.36 13.03 -19.93
N GLU A 395 -7.39 13.94 -20.11
CA GLU A 395 -7.56 15.36 -19.81
C GLU A 395 -8.80 15.95 -20.52
N ASP A 396 -8.98 15.64 -21.81
CA ASP A 396 -10.17 16.07 -22.55
C ASP A 396 -11.46 15.43 -22.02
N LEU A 397 -11.45 14.17 -21.59
CA LEU A 397 -12.60 13.51 -20.95
C LEU A 397 -12.96 14.17 -19.60
N LEU A 398 -11.98 14.39 -18.72
CA LEU A 398 -12.14 15.00 -17.39
C LEU A 398 -12.76 16.41 -17.45
N ARG A 399 -12.43 17.17 -18.51
CA ARG A 399 -13.04 18.48 -18.78
C ARG A 399 -14.54 18.37 -19.09
N THR A 400 -15.02 17.28 -19.67
CA THR A 400 -16.45 17.11 -19.98
C THR A 400 -17.33 17.02 -18.72
N GLY A 401 -18.59 17.45 -18.86
CA GLY A 401 -19.61 17.26 -17.83
C GLY A 401 -20.13 15.83 -17.73
N LEU A 402 -20.02 15.05 -18.82
CA LEU A 402 -20.56 13.69 -18.97
C LEU A 402 -19.66 12.64 -18.32
N PHE A 403 -18.37 12.59 -18.65
CA PHE A 403 -17.42 11.65 -18.03
C PHE A 403 -17.38 11.84 -16.50
N THR A 404 -17.34 13.09 -16.04
CA THR A 404 -17.38 13.40 -14.59
C THR A 404 -18.72 13.06 -13.92
N THR A 405 -19.82 12.91 -14.67
CA THR A 405 -21.07 12.28 -14.18
C THR A 405 -20.91 10.77 -14.09
N HIS A 406 -20.51 10.09 -15.17
CA HIS A 406 -20.40 8.63 -15.20
C HIS A 406 -19.41 8.07 -14.16
N VAL A 407 -18.32 8.79 -13.86
CA VAL A 407 -17.41 8.45 -12.74
C VAL A 407 -18.11 8.56 -11.38
N ALA A 408 -18.87 9.63 -11.15
CA ALA A 408 -19.60 9.82 -9.89
C ALA A 408 -20.74 8.81 -9.70
N GLU A 409 -21.38 8.38 -10.79
CA GLU A 409 -22.40 7.32 -10.79
C GLU A 409 -21.78 5.94 -10.54
N GLY A 410 -20.62 5.64 -11.14
CA GLY A 410 -19.86 4.41 -10.86
C GLY A 410 -19.37 4.34 -9.41
N LEU A 411 -18.86 5.45 -8.87
CA LEU A 411 -18.50 5.56 -7.44
C LEU A 411 -19.72 5.35 -6.54
N MET A 412 -20.86 5.98 -6.86
CA MET A 412 -22.11 5.79 -6.12
C MET A 412 -22.54 4.32 -6.12
N GLU A 413 -22.53 3.65 -7.27
CA GLU A 413 -23.04 2.28 -7.39
C GLU A 413 -22.10 1.23 -6.74
N GLY A 414 -20.79 1.47 -6.78
CA GLY A 414 -19.84 0.64 -6.03
C GLY A 414 -19.98 0.80 -4.52
N ILE A 415 -20.27 2.02 -4.06
CA ILE A 415 -20.65 2.29 -2.67
C ILE A 415 -21.98 1.56 -2.34
N ASN A 416 -23.02 1.69 -3.18
CA ASN A 416 -24.31 1.00 -2.99
C ASN A 416 -24.15 -0.51 -2.83
N THR A 417 -23.29 -1.11 -3.66
CA THR A 417 -22.98 -2.55 -3.65
C THR A 417 -22.35 -2.95 -2.31
N PHE A 418 -21.36 -2.19 -1.81
CA PHE A 418 -20.75 -2.39 -0.50
C PHE A 418 -21.73 -2.16 0.68
N LEU A 419 -22.61 -1.15 0.56
CA LEU A 419 -23.69 -0.91 1.54
C LEU A 419 -24.71 -2.06 1.57
N ALA A 420 -24.88 -2.79 0.47
CA ALA A 420 -25.75 -3.95 0.38
C ALA A 420 -25.09 -5.21 0.97
N SER A 421 -23.87 -5.55 0.58
CA SER A 421 -23.13 -6.71 1.13
C SER A 421 -22.96 -6.61 2.65
N SER A 422 -22.56 -5.44 3.15
CA SER A 422 -22.44 -5.11 4.58
C SER A 422 -23.72 -5.35 5.39
N ARG A 423 -24.91 -5.31 4.75
CA ARG A 423 -26.20 -5.60 5.40
C ARG A 423 -26.55 -7.09 5.46
N PHE A 424 -25.95 -7.92 4.61
CA PHE A 424 -26.17 -9.38 4.61
C PHE A 424 -25.23 -10.10 5.58
N ALA A 425 -24.03 -9.57 5.84
CA ALA A 425 -23.07 -10.09 6.81
C ALA A 425 -23.51 -9.93 8.30
N THR A 426 -24.81 -9.80 8.59
CA THR A 426 -25.34 -9.55 9.95
C THR A 426 -26.73 -10.15 10.19
N ARG A 427 -27.02 -11.29 9.55
CA ARG A 427 -28.21 -12.11 9.81
C ARG A 427 -27.80 -13.51 10.26
#